data_AF-A0A174T7L1-F1
#
_entry.id   AF-A0A174T7L1-F1
#
_cell.length_a   1.000
_cell.length_b   1.000
_cell.length_c   1.000
_cell.angle_alpha   90.00
_cell.angle_beta   90.00
_cell.angle_gamma   90.00
#
_symmetry.space_group_name_H-M   'P 1'
#
loop_
_entity.id
_entity.type
_entity.pdbx_description
1 polymer ?
#
loop_
_entity_poly.entity_id
_entity_poly.type
_entity_poly.pdbx_seq_one_letter_code
_entity_poly.pdbx_strand_id
1 'polypeptide(L)'
;MSDNSSNGGHSSAAGGIGFFGLLAIVFIVLKLCNVISWSWWWVLAPLWGPAALVMTILVIVLVVALTGQVRKELKRRERKR
;
A
#
# COMPACT_ATOMS: atom_id res chain seq x y z
N MET A 1 -52.54 12.14 6.38
CA MET A 1 -51.88 10.83 6.22
C MET A 1 -50.84 11.01 5.13
N SER A 2 -49.57 10.80 5.48
CA SER A 2 -48.42 11.09 4.61
C SER A 2 -47.78 9.77 4.23
N ASP A 3 -47.79 9.42 2.93
CA ASP A 3 -47.11 8.23 2.43
C ASP A 3 -45.75 8.62 1.84
N ASN A 4 -44.72 8.12 2.51
CA ASN A 4 -43.30 8.28 2.24
C ASN A 4 -42.88 7.37 1.06
N SER A 5 -42.48 7.98 -0.07
CA SER A 5 -42.01 7.27 -1.25
C SER A 5 -40.60 6.71 -1.05
N SER A 6 -40.43 5.41 -1.27
CA SER A 6 -39.21 4.65 -1.05
C SER A 6 -38.15 4.89 -2.12
N ASN A 7 -36.93 5.10 -1.63
CA ASN A 7 -35.70 5.25 -2.40
C ASN A 7 -35.36 4.00 -3.22
N GLY A 8 -35.27 4.16 -4.54
CA GLY A 8 -34.74 3.17 -5.47
C GLY A 8 -33.49 3.67 -6.18
N GLY A 9 -32.48 4.08 -5.42
CA GLY A 9 -31.16 4.41 -5.97
C GLY A 9 -30.37 3.13 -6.26
N HIS A 10 -30.58 2.53 -7.43
CA HIS A 10 -29.70 1.48 -7.94
C HIS A 10 -28.34 2.10 -8.30
N SER A 11 -27.40 2.05 -7.37
CA SER A 11 -25.98 2.21 -7.66
C SER A 11 -25.51 0.95 -8.40
N SER A 12 -25.69 0.95 -9.72
CA SER A 12 -25.03 0.00 -10.61
C SER A 12 -23.52 0.19 -10.48
N ALA A 13 -22.90 -0.57 -9.58
CA ALA A 13 -21.45 -0.69 -9.50
C ALA A 13 -20.98 -1.40 -10.78
N ALA A 14 -20.69 -0.60 -11.81
CA ALA A 14 -20.10 -1.06 -13.05
C ALA A 14 -18.72 -1.65 -12.75
N GLY A 15 -18.69 -2.97 -12.57
CA GLY A 15 -17.47 -3.77 -12.45
C GLY A 15 -16.74 -3.82 -13.79
N GLY A 16 -16.21 -2.69 -14.24
CA GLY A 16 -15.17 -2.67 -15.26
C GLY A 16 -13.84 -3.03 -14.60
N ILE A 17 -13.02 -3.85 -15.27
CA ILE A 17 -11.61 -4.00 -14.92
C ILE A 17 -11.05 -2.60 -14.72
N GLY A 18 -10.76 -2.23 -13.47
CA GLY A 18 -10.22 -0.92 -13.16
C GLY A 18 -8.94 -0.72 -13.97
N PHE A 19 -8.59 0.53 -14.28
CA PHE A 19 -7.35 0.88 -14.99
C PHE A 19 -6.13 0.08 -14.52
N PHE A 20 -6.08 -0.23 -13.22
CA PHE A 20 -5.10 -1.13 -12.59
C PHE A 20 -5.04 -2.56 -13.17
N GLY A 21 -6.17 -3.21 -13.44
CA GLY A 21 -6.20 -4.55 -14.02
C GLY A 21 -5.78 -4.57 -15.48
N LEU A 22 -6.12 -3.54 -16.25
CA LEU A 22 -5.62 -3.37 -17.62
C LEU A 22 -4.10 -3.13 -17.63
N LEU A 23 -3.58 -2.32 -16.70
CA LEU A 23 -2.15 -2.10 -16.54
C LEU A 23 -1.44 -3.41 -16.18
N ALA A 24 -2.01 -4.21 -15.27
CA ALA A 24 -1.47 -5.52 -14.91
C ALA A 24 -1.41 -6.46 -16.12
N ILE A 25 -2.48 -6.53 -16.92
CA ILE A 25 -2.53 -7.35 -18.14
C ILE A 25 -1.50 -6.85 -19.17
N VAL A 26 -1.37 -5.54 -19.40
CA VAL A 26 -0.37 -4.97 -20.32
C VAL A 26 1.05 -5.32 -19.89
N PHE A 27 1.38 -5.21 -18.60
CA PHE A 27 2.70 -5.61 -18.08
C PHE A 27 2.98 -7.11 -18.25
N ILE A 28 1.96 -7.97 -18.09
CA ILE A 28 2.06 -9.42 -18.32
C ILE A 28 2.34 -9.73 -19.80
N VAL A 29 1.61 -9.08 -20.71
CA VAL A 29 1.76 -9.27 -22.16
C VAL A 29 3.12 -8.76 -22.65
N LEU A 30 3.58 -7.61 -22.16
CA LEU A 30 4.90 -7.05 -22.52
C LEU A 30 6.05 -7.98 -22.11
N LYS A 31 5.91 -8.68 -20.97
CA LYS A 31 6.88 -9.68 -20.50
C LYS A 31 6.89 -10.94 -21.37
N LEU A 32 5.72 -11.40 -21.82
CA LEU A 32 5.56 -12.60 -22.66
C LEU A 32 6.02 -12.37 -24.11
N CYS A 33 5.86 -11.15 -24.64
CA CYS A 33 6.45 -10.76 -25.93
C CYS A 33 7.98 -10.72 -25.93
N ASN A 34 8.65 -11.03 -24.81
CA ASN A 34 10.11 -11.19 -24.71
C ASN A 34 10.90 -9.98 -25.25
N VAL A 35 10.34 -8.77 -25.13
CA VAL A 35 10.98 -7.53 -25.58
C VAL A 35 12.03 -7.05 -24.56
N ILE A 36 12.03 -7.58 -23.34
CA ILE A 36 12.85 -7.08 -22.23
C ILE A 36 13.47 -8.24 -21.41
N SER A 37 14.80 -8.39 -21.51
CA SER A 37 15.65 -9.27 -20.68
C SER A 37 15.92 -8.68 -19.27
N TRP A 38 15.07 -7.78 -18.78
CA TRP A 38 15.33 -6.99 -17.58
C TRP A 38 14.54 -7.48 -16.35
N SER A 39 15.01 -7.05 -15.19
CA SER A 39 14.52 -7.49 -13.87
C SER A 39 13.01 -7.30 -13.70
N TRP A 40 12.33 -8.41 -13.39
CA TRP A 40 10.90 -8.52 -13.09
C TRP A 40 10.39 -7.55 -12.00
N TRP A 41 11.30 -6.97 -11.22
CA TRP A 41 11.05 -5.93 -10.22
C TRP A 41 10.29 -4.70 -10.74
N TRP A 42 10.43 -4.32 -12.01
CA TRP A 42 9.72 -3.15 -12.57
C TRP A 42 8.26 -3.41 -12.94
N VAL A 43 7.91 -4.63 -13.35
CA VAL A 43 6.50 -5.07 -13.53
C VAL A 43 5.74 -4.99 -12.20
N LEU A 44 6.47 -5.17 -11.12
CA LEU A 44 5.99 -5.14 -9.76
C LEU A 44 5.93 -3.71 -9.19
N ALA A 45 6.66 -2.73 -9.72
CA ALA A 45 6.63 -1.33 -9.25
C ALA A 45 5.21 -0.75 -9.00
N PRO A 46 4.21 -0.91 -9.90
CA PRO A 46 2.84 -0.46 -9.62
C PRO A 46 2.16 -1.20 -8.46
N LEU A 47 2.49 -2.48 -8.24
CA LEU A 47 2.02 -3.27 -7.09
C LEU A 47 2.80 -2.96 -5.81
N TRP A 48 4.07 -2.55 -5.94
CA TRP A 48 4.97 -2.27 -4.82
C TRP A 48 4.89 -0.83 -4.37
N GLY A 49 4.31 0.11 -5.12
CA GLY A 49 4.03 1.47 -4.65
C GLY A 49 3.40 1.51 -3.24
N PRO A 50 2.24 0.85 -3.03
CA PRO A 50 1.66 0.73 -1.69
C PRO A 50 2.47 -0.13 -0.73
N ALA A 51 3.06 -1.26 -1.17
CA ALA A 51 3.83 -2.15 -0.31
C ALA A 51 5.12 -1.48 0.23
N ALA A 52 5.84 -0.75 -0.61
CA ALA A 52 7.04 0.00 -0.28
C ALA A 52 6.75 1.17 0.65
N LEU A 53 5.61 1.85 0.46
CA LEU A 53 5.14 2.88 1.39
C LEU A 53 4.92 2.30 2.79
N VAL A 54 4.20 1.18 2.89
CA VAL A 54 3.96 0.47 4.16
C VAL A 54 5.26 -0.01 4.79
N MET A 55 6.15 -0.63 4.00
CA MET A 55 7.46 -1.10 4.48
C MET A 55 8.29 0.06 5.04
N THR A 56 8.33 1.18 4.33
CA THR A 56 9.08 2.37 4.74
C THR A 56 8.53 2.93 6.06
N ILE A 57 7.21 3.07 6.17
CA ILE A 57 6.55 3.54 7.40
C ILE A 57 6.85 2.59 8.56
N LEU A 58 6.74 1.27 8.34
CA LEU A 58 6.98 0.26 9.35
C LEU A 58 8.41 0.34 9.88
N VAL A 59 9.42 0.43 8.99
CA VAL A 59 10.82 0.60 9.38
C VAL A 59 11.03 1.87 10.20
N ILE A 60 10.46 3.01 9.78
CA ILE A 60 10.58 4.28 10.51
C ILE A 60 10.00 4.14 11.92
N VAL A 61 8.80 3.57 12.06
CA VAL A 61 8.15 3.36 13.37
C VAL A 61 9.01 2.47 14.26
N LEU A 62 9.58 1.40 13.71
CA LEU A 62 10.42 0.45 14.44
C LEU A 62 11.71 1.13 14.94
N VAL A 63 12.36 1.93 14.09
CA VAL A 63 13.56 2.70 14.47
C VAL A 63 13.26 3.74 15.55
N VAL A 64 12.15 4.48 15.43
CA VAL A 64 11.72 5.47 16.43
C VAL A 64 11.36 4.82 17.76
N ALA A 65 10.69 3.66 17.73
CA ALA A 65 10.34 2.91 18.93
C ALA A 65 11.60 2.41 19.65
N LEU A 66 12.57 1.85 18.92
CA LEU A 66 13.83 1.37 19.48
C LEU A 66 14.67 2.51 20.07
N THR A 67 14.88 3.59 19.32
CA THR A 67 15.62 4.76 19.83
C THR A 67 14.89 5.43 20.99
N GLY A 68 13.56 5.46 20.98
CA GLY A 68 12.75 5.95 22.09
C GLY A 68 12.91 5.12 23.37
N GLN A 69 12.95 3.79 23.26
CA GLN A 69 13.17 2.87 24.39
C GLN A 69 14.57 3.04 24.98
N VAL A 70 15.61 3.09 24.13
CA VAL A 70 17.01 3.25 24.55
C VAL A 70 17.21 4.56 25.31
N ARG A 71 16.61 5.66 24.84
CA ARG A 71 16.71 6.98 25.51
C ARG A 71 16.01 7.00 26.87
N LYS A 72 14.90 6.26 27.03
CA LYS A 72 14.18 6.15 28.31
C LYS A 72 15.00 5.39 29.35
N GLU A 73 15.72 4.36 28.94
CA GLU A 73 16.54 3.55 29.82
C GLU A 73 17.80 4.30 30.30
N LEU A 74 18.41 5.10 29.43
CA LEU A 74 19.57 5.92 29.82
C LEU A 74 19.20 7.02 30.83
N LYS A 75 18.05 7.69 30.65
CA LYS A 75 17.55 8.65 31.66
C LYS A 75 17.23 8.00 33.01
N ARG A 76 16.90 6.70 33.04
CA ARG A 76 16.74 5.94 34.29
C ARG A 76 18.06 5.66 34.98
N ARG A 77 19.15 5.50 34.22
CA ARG A 77 20.49 5.29 34.76
C ARG A 77 21.15 6.58 35.25
N GLU A 78 20.83 7.69 34.60
CA GLU A 78 21.38 9.02 34.94
C GLU A 78 20.79 9.58 36.24
N ARG A 79 19.50 9.32 36.53
CA ARG A 79 18.88 9.74 37.81
C ARG A 79 19.34 8.96 39.04
N LYS A 80 20.20 7.95 38.87
CA LYS A 80 20.72 7.11 39.96
C LYS A 80 22.23 7.30 40.21
N ARG A 81 22.88 8.19 39.47
CA ARG A 81 24.25 8.66 39.74
C ARG A 81 24.19 10.09 40.23
#